data_AF-A0A328C7D7-F1
#
_entry.id   AF-A0A328C7D7-F1
#
_cell.length_a   1.000
_cell.length_b   1.000
_cell.length_c   1.000
_cell.angle_alpha   90.00
_cell.angle_beta   90.00
_cell.angle_gamma   90.00
#
_symmetry.space_group_name_H-M   'P 1'
#
loop_
_entity.id
_entity.type
_entity.pdbx_description
1 polymer ?
#
loop_
_entity_poly.entity_id
_entity_poly.type
_entity_poly.pdbx_seq_one_letter_code
_entity_poly.pdbx_strand_id
1 'polypeptide(L)'
;MVPGLTLNHLRHALGALNLGPAELLLLHFDLLAAGRLADCPVHELPSRYYSVLRQRTSSRATLVVATHSPSFAAGTPFDRQLTPTAAPFNEYLRRLPRAHRSAHALQSLAAEGPLAHTLCARDTPAAFGPGSAFDTLLALNARALFIGLDLQHSPLLHIAESRARVPYLDFQELQGPWVDQGLAMERRFLFQQRRLPQTIALSTLFLSRALAARGHLEVVPFGRTRIILVEAARLVDTATELLLADPHALLRSRPPPPPATPPPPP
;
A
#
# COMPACT_ATOMS: atom_id res chain seq x y z
N MET A 1 30.92 13.53 -15.51
CA MET A 1 29.51 13.11 -15.58
C MET A 1 29.29 12.03 -14.53
N VAL A 2 28.33 12.19 -13.62
CA VAL A 2 27.89 11.07 -12.78
C VAL A 2 27.18 10.09 -13.72
N PRO A 3 27.59 8.81 -13.80
CA PRO A 3 26.89 7.83 -14.64
C PRO A 3 25.43 7.76 -14.19
N GLY A 4 24.51 7.76 -15.17
CA GLY A 4 23.08 7.70 -14.89
C GLY A 4 22.68 6.42 -14.15
N LEU A 5 21.59 6.47 -13.39
CA LEU A 5 21.00 5.29 -12.74
C LEU A 5 20.63 4.26 -13.81
N THR A 6 20.80 2.96 -13.56
CA THR A 6 20.53 1.90 -14.55
C THR A 6 19.83 0.70 -13.93
N LEU A 7 19.35 -0.24 -14.76
CA LEU A 7 18.80 -1.51 -14.28
C LEU A 7 19.80 -2.31 -13.45
N ASN A 8 21.11 -2.19 -13.72
CA ASN A 8 22.12 -2.85 -12.91
C ASN A 8 22.17 -2.29 -11.47
N HIS A 9 21.99 -0.98 -11.31
CA HIS A 9 21.89 -0.37 -9.98
C HIS A 9 20.64 -0.86 -9.23
N LEU A 10 19.52 -1.07 -9.94
CA LEU A 10 18.31 -1.66 -9.34
C LEU A 10 18.57 -3.09 -8.88
N ARG A 11 19.21 -3.92 -9.72
CA ARG A 11 19.60 -5.30 -9.35
C ARG A 11 20.50 -5.32 -8.14
N HIS A 12 21.51 -4.44 -8.09
CA HIS A 12 22.43 -4.35 -6.97
C HIS A 12 21.70 -3.93 -5.67
N ALA A 13 20.86 -2.90 -5.74
CA ALA A 13 20.11 -2.41 -4.58
C ALA A 13 19.16 -3.47 -4.02
N LEU A 14 18.41 -4.18 -4.89
CA LEU A 14 17.57 -5.31 -4.49
C LEU A 14 18.39 -6.55 -4.07
N GLY A 15 19.63 -6.67 -4.57
CA GLY A 15 20.60 -7.69 -4.16
C GLY A 15 21.04 -7.54 -2.71
N ALA A 16 21.27 -6.30 -2.29
CA ALA A 16 21.70 -5.93 -0.94
C ALA A 16 20.60 -6.07 0.13
N LEU A 17 19.33 -6.10 -0.29
CA LEU A 17 18.23 -6.40 0.63
C LEU A 17 18.20 -7.88 0.96
N ASN A 18 18.03 -8.18 2.24
CA ASN A 18 17.63 -9.50 2.66
C ASN A 18 16.13 -9.61 2.39
N LEU A 19 15.70 -9.98 1.18
CA LEU A 19 14.29 -10.29 0.94
C LEU A 19 13.80 -11.49 1.77
N GLY A 20 14.72 -12.24 2.40
CA GLY A 20 14.41 -13.38 3.27
C GLY A 20 13.61 -14.46 2.55
N PRO A 21 13.00 -15.39 3.28
CA PRO A 21 12.04 -16.33 2.70
C PRO A 21 10.70 -15.64 2.38
N ALA A 22 10.63 -14.31 2.25
CA ALA A 22 9.39 -13.60 1.98
C ALA A 22 8.91 -13.93 0.57
N GLU A 23 8.17 -15.03 0.48
CA GLU A 23 7.41 -15.45 -0.68
C GLU A 23 6.11 -14.62 -0.81
N LEU A 24 6.01 -13.48 -0.11
CA LEU A 24 4.89 -12.55 -0.15
C LEU A 24 5.36 -11.10 0.06
N LEU A 25 5.33 -10.29 -1.01
CA LEU A 25 5.78 -8.89 -1.00
C LEU A 25 4.66 -7.94 -1.39
N LEU A 26 4.34 -6.99 -0.50
CA LEU A 26 3.53 -5.83 -0.80
C LEU A 26 4.43 -4.71 -1.35
N LEU A 27 4.18 -4.30 -2.58
CA LEU A 27 5.03 -3.40 -3.36
C LEU A 27 4.43 -1.99 -3.39
N HIS A 28 5.26 -1.00 -3.06
CA HIS A 28 4.93 0.43 -3.09
C HIS A 28 5.89 1.17 -4.04
N PHE A 29 5.39 1.56 -5.21
CA PHE A 29 6.22 2.04 -6.31
C PHE A 29 5.76 3.43 -6.74
N ASP A 30 6.70 4.37 -6.77
CA ASP A 30 6.60 5.59 -7.57
C ASP A 30 7.77 5.59 -8.55
N LEU A 31 7.49 5.23 -9.81
CA LEU A 31 8.52 5.10 -10.84
C LEU A 31 9.15 6.45 -11.23
N LEU A 32 8.45 7.57 -11.01
CA LEU A 32 9.00 8.89 -11.25
C LEU A 32 9.98 9.26 -10.12
N ALA A 33 9.55 9.09 -8.86
CA ALA A 33 10.38 9.36 -7.69
C ALA A 33 11.55 8.38 -7.53
N ALA A 34 11.43 7.15 -8.07
CA ALA A 34 12.51 6.18 -8.16
C ALA A 34 13.69 6.68 -9.04
N GLY A 35 13.42 7.61 -9.96
CA GLY A 35 14.40 8.18 -10.87
C GLY A 35 14.48 7.46 -12.20
N ARG A 36 14.88 8.21 -13.24
CA ARG A 36 15.02 7.70 -14.61
C ARG A 36 16.18 6.73 -14.71
N LEU A 37 15.91 5.53 -15.23
CA LEU A 37 16.94 4.58 -15.63
C LEU A 37 17.45 4.93 -17.03
N ALA A 38 18.75 5.20 -17.16
CA ALA A 38 19.37 5.66 -18.41
C ALA A 38 19.35 4.59 -19.52
N ASP A 39 19.33 3.31 -19.12
CA ASP A 39 19.34 2.13 -19.99
C ASP A 39 17.94 1.52 -20.20
N CYS A 40 16.86 2.20 -19.81
CA CYS A 40 15.50 1.70 -19.94
C CYS A 40 14.54 2.81 -20.43
N PRO A 41 13.82 2.59 -21.54
CA PRO A 41 12.73 3.48 -21.95
C PRO A 41 11.65 3.60 -20.87
N VAL A 42 11.05 4.79 -20.73
CA VAL A 42 10.05 5.08 -19.68
C VAL A 42 8.85 4.12 -19.74
N HIS A 43 8.37 3.82 -20.95
CA HIS A 43 7.23 2.93 -21.15
C HIS A 43 7.52 1.47 -20.78
N GLU A 44 8.79 1.06 -20.71
CA GLU A 44 9.21 -0.28 -20.28
C GLU A 44 9.46 -0.36 -18.76
N LEU A 45 9.49 0.76 -18.04
CA LEU A 45 9.84 0.74 -16.61
C LEU A 45 9.00 -0.26 -15.80
N PRO A 46 7.66 -0.31 -15.91
CA PRO A 46 6.87 -1.28 -15.16
C PRO A 46 7.31 -2.74 -15.37
N SER A 47 7.51 -3.14 -16.64
CA SER A 47 7.88 -4.51 -16.98
C SER A 47 9.32 -4.84 -16.59
N ARG A 48 10.25 -3.87 -16.67
CA ARG A 48 11.65 -4.07 -16.27
C ARG A 48 11.80 -4.16 -14.76
N TYR A 49 11.12 -3.32 -13.99
CA TYR A 49 11.10 -3.44 -12.52
C TYR A 49 10.50 -4.78 -12.09
N TYR A 50 9.39 -5.20 -12.71
CA TYR A 50 8.78 -6.51 -12.45
C TYR A 50 9.73 -7.66 -12.78
N SER A 51 10.41 -7.61 -13.94
CA SER A 51 11.38 -8.63 -14.35
C SER A 51 12.53 -8.75 -13.36
N VAL A 52 13.09 -7.63 -12.90
CA VAL A 52 14.17 -7.64 -11.90
C VAL A 52 13.68 -8.22 -10.56
N LEU A 53 12.49 -7.85 -10.09
CA LEU A 53 11.90 -8.43 -8.89
C LEU A 53 11.69 -9.94 -9.03
N ARG A 54 11.21 -10.41 -10.18
CA ARG A 54 11.00 -11.84 -10.46
C ARG A 54 12.31 -12.62 -10.56
N GLN A 55 13.39 -12.01 -11.05
CA GLN A 55 14.72 -12.62 -11.04
C GLN A 55 15.31 -12.72 -9.63
N ARG A 56 14.91 -11.81 -8.73
CA ARG A 56 15.43 -11.76 -7.35
C ARG A 56 14.62 -12.62 -6.37
N THR A 57 13.36 -12.88 -6.68
CA THR A 57 12.44 -13.67 -5.84
C THR A 57 12.31 -15.11 -6.34
N SER A 58 11.88 -16.03 -5.47
CA SER A 58 11.63 -17.42 -5.87
C SER A 58 10.38 -17.51 -6.78
N SER A 59 10.24 -18.62 -7.51
CA SER A 59 9.03 -18.91 -8.29
C SER A 59 7.77 -19.05 -7.41
N ARG A 60 7.94 -19.24 -6.10
CA ARG A 60 6.85 -19.29 -5.12
C ARG A 60 6.46 -17.93 -4.56
N ALA A 61 7.19 -16.87 -4.90
CA ALA A 61 6.88 -15.54 -4.41
C ALA A 61 5.59 -14.99 -5.01
N THR A 62 4.79 -14.35 -4.16
CA THR A 62 3.59 -13.61 -4.50
C THR A 62 3.88 -12.13 -4.39
N LEU A 63 3.70 -11.41 -5.50
CA LEU A 63 3.88 -9.96 -5.56
C LEU A 63 2.51 -9.30 -5.51
N VAL A 64 2.37 -8.30 -4.64
CA VAL A 64 1.10 -7.65 -4.34
C VAL A 64 1.26 -6.16 -4.50
N VAL A 65 0.28 -5.48 -5.10
CA VAL A 65 0.19 -4.03 -5.16
C VAL A 65 -1.19 -3.57 -4.73
N ALA A 66 -1.28 -2.36 -4.16
CA ALA A 66 -2.57 -1.75 -3.94
C ALA A 66 -3.14 -1.18 -5.25
N THR A 67 -4.41 -1.45 -5.55
CA THR A 67 -5.08 -1.06 -6.79
C THR A 67 -6.30 -0.19 -6.51
N HIS A 68 -6.11 0.84 -5.68
CA HIS A 68 -7.13 1.82 -5.35
C HIS A 68 -7.77 2.42 -6.61
N SER A 69 -9.08 2.65 -6.54
CA SER A 69 -9.84 3.30 -7.60
C SER A 69 -10.82 4.32 -7.00
N PRO A 70 -10.83 5.58 -7.46
CA PRO A 70 -11.84 6.55 -7.07
C PRO A 70 -13.19 6.33 -7.78
N SER A 71 -13.26 5.45 -8.79
CA SER A 71 -14.43 5.29 -9.65
C SER A 71 -15.72 4.97 -8.89
N PHE A 72 -15.61 4.08 -7.89
CA PHE A 72 -16.76 3.64 -7.10
C PHE A 72 -17.35 4.77 -6.25
N ALA A 73 -16.50 5.59 -5.63
CA ALA A 73 -16.96 6.77 -4.88
C ALA A 73 -17.60 7.83 -5.79
N ALA A 74 -17.23 7.86 -7.07
CA ALA A 74 -17.80 8.73 -8.08
C ALA A 74 -19.08 8.16 -8.73
N GLY A 75 -19.62 7.04 -8.23
CA GLY A 75 -20.82 6.39 -8.78
C GLY A 75 -20.59 5.65 -10.10
N THR A 76 -19.34 5.51 -10.54
CA THR A 76 -19.00 4.73 -11.73
C THR A 76 -18.85 3.25 -11.35
N PRO A 77 -19.40 2.30 -12.12
CA PRO A 77 -19.24 0.88 -11.86
C PRO A 77 -17.78 0.47 -11.64
N PHE A 78 -17.55 -0.26 -10.57
CA PHE A 78 -16.26 -0.92 -10.35
C PHE A 78 -16.32 -2.33 -10.92
N ASP A 79 -15.59 -2.55 -12.00
CA ASP A 79 -15.33 -3.88 -12.54
C ASP A 79 -14.03 -4.41 -11.92
N ARG A 80 -14.13 -5.51 -11.19
CA ARG A 80 -13.03 -6.12 -10.47
C ARG A 80 -11.88 -6.49 -11.42
N GLN A 81 -12.17 -6.94 -12.63
CA GLN A 81 -11.16 -7.33 -13.63
C GLN A 81 -10.71 -6.15 -14.50
N LEU A 82 -11.54 -5.14 -14.74
CA LEU A 82 -11.30 -4.14 -15.78
C LEU A 82 -11.01 -2.73 -15.26
N THR A 83 -11.52 -2.33 -14.09
CA THR A 83 -11.33 -0.97 -13.58
C THR A 83 -9.83 -0.65 -13.40
N PRO A 84 -9.29 0.39 -14.05
CA PRO A 84 -7.87 0.69 -14.02
C PRO A 84 -7.43 1.22 -12.64
N THR A 85 -6.13 1.20 -12.39
CA THR A 85 -5.49 1.98 -11.31
C THR A 85 -4.49 2.98 -11.89
N ALA A 86 -4.28 4.11 -11.21
CA ALA A 86 -3.49 5.22 -11.76
C ALA A 86 -1.97 4.96 -11.78
N ALA A 87 -1.47 4.15 -10.85
CA ALA A 87 -0.04 3.89 -10.71
C ALA A 87 0.46 2.90 -11.79
N PRO A 88 1.41 3.28 -12.67
CA PRO A 88 1.78 2.45 -13.83
C PRO A 88 2.30 1.05 -13.48
N PHE A 89 3.09 0.92 -12.40
CA PHE A 89 3.57 -0.38 -11.95
C PHE A 89 2.44 -1.26 -11.41
N ASN A 90 1.51 -0.66 -10.65
CA ASN A 90 0.40 -1.38 -10.06
C ASN A 90 -0.57 -1.85 -11.14
N GLU A 91 -0.82 -1.00 -12.15
CA GLU A 91 -1.63 -1.33 -13.32
C GLU A 91 -0.99 -2.42 -14.18
N TYR A 92 0.34 -2.37 -14.36
CA TYR A 92 1.08 -3.43 -15.03
C TYR A 92 0.89 -4.79 -14.34
N LEU A 93 1.08 -4.85 -13.02
CA LEU A 93 0.90 -6.09 -12.25
C LEU A 93 -0.55 -6.58 -12.32
N ARG A 94 -1.53 -5.68 -12.14
CA ARG A 94 -2.96 -5.99 -12.19
C ARG A 94 -3.37 -6.66 -13.51
N ARG A 95 -2.74 -6.28 -14.62
CA ARG A 95 -3.03 -6.79 -15.97
C ARG A 95 -2.29 -8.08 -16.33
N LEU A 96 -1.43 -8.61 -15.46
CA LEU A 96 -0.76 -9.88 -15.73
C LEU A 96 -1.80 -11.01 -15.82
N PRO A 97 -1.64 -11.98 -16.74
CA PRO A 97 -2.65 -13.02 -16.97
C PRO A 97 -3.03 -13.87 -15.74
N ARG A 98 -2.11 -14.00 -14.78
CA ARG A 98 -2.30 -14.78 -13.54
C ARG A 98 -2.53 -13.89 -12.31
N ALA A 99 -2.73 -12.59 -12.52
CA ALA A 99 -3.03 -11.70 -11.42
C ALA A 99 -4.50 -11.85 -11.01
N HIS A 100 -4.73 -11.83 -9.70
CA HIS A 100 -6.05 -11.72 -9.12
C HIS A 100 -6.19 -10.35 -8.46
N ARG A 101 -7.42 -9.83 -8.36
CA ARG A 101 -7.74 -8.58 -7.64
C ARG A 101 -8.72 -8.86 -6.51
N SER A 102 -8.57 -8.22 -5.35
CA SER A 102 -9.54 -8.34 -4.25
C SER A 102 -10.84 -7.58 -4.54
N ALA A 103 -11.92 -7.93 -3.82
CA ALA A 103 -13.27 -7.46 -4.12
C ALA A 103 -13.55 -5.99 -3.75
N HIS A 104 -12.81 -5.41 -2.80
CA HIS A 104 -13.12 -4.08 -2.26
C HIS A 104 -12.93 -2.96 -3.30
N ALA A 105 -14.02 -2.34 -3.75
CA ALA A 105 -14.01 -1.44 -4.91
C ALA A 105 -13.07 -0.23 -4.76
N LEU A 106 -13.01 0.35 -3.56
CA LEU A 106 -12.25 1.59 -3.31
C LEU A 106 -10.78 1.35 -2.96
N GLN A 107 -10.50 0.25 -2.27
CA GLN A 107 -9.26 -0.04 -1.56
C GLN A 107 -8.87 -1.51 -1.82
N SER A 108 -8.89 -1.91 -3.10
CA SER A 108 -8.48 -3.24 -3.54
C SER A 108 -6.96 -3.38 -3.60
N LEU A 109 -6.50 -4.62 -3.69
CA LEU A 109 -5.15 -4.99 -4.08
C LEU A 109 -5.21 -5.97 -5.26
N ALA A 110 -4.13 -6.03 -6.02
CA ALA A 110 -3.88 -7.09 -6.99
C ALA A 110 -2.64 -7.89 -6.58
N ALA A 111 -2.67 -9.18 -6.84
CA ALA A 111 -1.61 -10.11 -6.49
C ALA A 111 -1.32 -11.07 -7.64
N GLU A 112 -0.05 -11.42 -7.85
CA GLU A 112 0.36 -12.48 -8.79
C GLU A 112 1.37 -13.42 -8.12
N GLY A 113 1.09 -14.72 -8.17
CA GLY A 113 1.85 -15.78 -7.50
C GLY A 113 0.94 -16.77 -6.76
N PRO A 114 1.53 -17.78 -6.08
CA PRO A 114 0.77 -18.88 -5.47
C PRO A 114 -0.29 -18.46 -4.45
N LEU A 115 -0.11 -17.35 -3.74
CA LEU A 115 -1.06 -16.85 -2.74
C LEU A 115 -2.07 -15.85 -3.31
N ALA A 116 -1.98 -15.52 -4.60
CA ALA A 116 -2.82 -14.49 -5.21
C ALA A 116 -4.32 -14.78 -5.06
N HIS A 117 -4.75 -16.00 -5.37
CA HIS A 117 -6.14 -16.40 -5.19
C HIS A 117 -6.57 -16.29 -3.72
N THR A 118 -5.77 -16.82 -2.78
CA THR A 118 -6.06 -16.78 -1.34
C THR A 118 -6.27 -15.35 -0.82
N LEU A 119 -5.38 -14.43 -1.21
CA LEU A 119 -5.45 -13.02 -0.81
C LEU A 119 -6.65 -12.30 -1.44
N CYS A 120 -6.89 -12.55 -2.73
CA CYS A 120 -7.90 -11.85 -3.49
C CYS A 120 -9.31 -12.42 -3.30
N ALA A 121 -9.45 -13.67 -2.83
CA ALA A 121 -10.74 -14.27 -2.47
C ALA A 121 -11.31 -13.75 -1.14
N ARG A 122 -10.64 -12.78 -0.48
CA ARG A 122 -11.17 -12.12 0.71
C ARG A 122 -12.23 -11.10 0.31
N ASP A 123 -13.40 -11.30 0.88
CA ASP A 123 -14.58 -10.48 0.64
C ASP A 123 -15.11 -9.93 1.96
N THR A 124 -14.55 -8.79 2.35
CA THR A 124 -14.91 -8.09 3.59
C THR A 124 -15.46 -6.70 3.24
N PRO A 125 -16.44 -6.17 4.02
CA PRO A 125 -16.94 -4.82 3.81
C PRO A 125 -15.86 -3.75 3.93
N ALA A 126 -14.91 -3.90 4.86
CA ALA A 126 -13.79 -2.99 5.06
C ALA A 126 -12.49 -3.57 4.50
N ALA A 127 -11.69 -2.76 3.81
CA ALA A 127 -10.41 -3.17 3.25
C ALA A 127 -9.33 -3.48 4.30
N PHE A 128 -9.41 -2.87 5.48
CA PHE A 128 -8.40 -2.96 6.55
C PHE A 128 -8.93 -3.63 7.83
N GLY A 129 -10.13 -4.22 7.76
CA GLY A 129 -10.73 -4.94 8.88
C GLY A 129 -10.22 -6.37 9.01
N PRO A 130 -10.56 -7.07 10.12
CA PRO A 130 -10.23 -8.49 10.31
C PRO A 130 -10.69 -9.37 9.14
N GLY A 131 -9.83 -10.28 8.71
CA GLY A 131 -10.10 -11.20 7.59
C GLY A 131 -10.03 -10.56 6.21
N SER A 132 -9.72 -9.26 6.10
CA SER A 132 -9.55 -8.60 4.81
C SER A 132 -8.31 -9.09 4.07
N ALA A 133 -8.18 -8.70 2.80
CA ALA A 133 -6.98 -8.99 2.02
C ALA A 133 -5.71 -8.39 2.66
N PHE A 134 -5.79 -7.18 3.25
CA PHE A 134 -4.65 -6.56 3.93
C PHE A 134 -4.35 -7.18 5.30
N ASP A 135 -5.38 -7.59 6.05
CA ASP A 135 -5.17 -8.34 7.30
C ASP A 135 -4.53 -9.72 7.03
N THR A 136 -4.93 -10.37 5.94
CA THR A 136 -4.34 -11.64 5.50
C THR A 136 -2.86 -11.49 5.13
N LEU A 137 -2.43 -10.34 4.59
CA LEU A 137 -1.00 -10.07 4.37
C LEU A 137 -0.21 -10.10 5.69
N LEU A 138 -0.77 -9.55 6.78
CA LEU A 138 -0.13 -9.58 8.09
C LEU A 138 -0.06 -11.00 8.64
N ALA A 139 -1.18 -11.74 8.55
CA ALA A 139 -1.26 -13.13 9.02
C ALA A 139 -0.29 -14.08 8.28
N LEU A 140 0.04 -13.77 7.02
CA LEU A 140 0.97 -14.53 6.19
C LEU A 140 2.39 -13.96 6.19
N ASN A 141 2.73 -13.10 7.17
CA ASN A 141 4.07 -12.52 7.34
C ASN A 141 4.61 -11.83 6.08
N ALA A 142 3.75 -11.10 5.37
CA ALA A 142 4.16 -10.31 4.21
C ALA A 142 5.25 -9.29 4.60
N ARG A 143 6.05 -8.89 3.61
CA ARG A 143 6.95 -7.73 3.74
C ARG A 143 6.53 -6.63 2.79
N ALA A 144 6.73 -5.39 3.21
CA ALA A 144 6.46 -4.22 2.39
C ALA A 144 7.77 -3.68 1.82
N LEU A 145 7.84 -3.55 0.50
CA LEU A 145 8.97 -3.02 -0.26
C LEU A 145 8.59 -1.68 -0.90
N PHE A 146 9.35 -0.63 -0.62
CA PHE A 146 9.11 0.72 -1.13
C PHE A 146 10.24 1.15 -2.03
N ILE A 147 9.91 1.62 -3.24
CA ILE A 147 10.86 2.24 -4.18
C ILE A 147 10.28 3.57 -4.63
N GLY A 148 11.01 4.66 -4.37
CA GLY A 148 10.52 6.03 -4.65
C GLY A 148 9.47 6.52 -3.65
N LEU A 149 9.10 5.71 -2.66
CA LEU A 149 8.12 6.04 -1.63
C LEU A 149 8.68 5.77 -0.24
N ASP A 150 8.05 6.36 0.76
CA ASP A 150 8.34 6.15 2.19
C ASP A 150 7.15 5.50 2.91
N LEU A 151 7.35 5.06 4.16
CA LEU A 151 6.38 4.28 4.96
C LEU A 151 4.99 4.92 5.05
N GLN A 152 4.89 6.25 4.97
CA GLN A 152 3.61 6.98 5.00
C GLN A 152 2.65 6.59 3.86
N HIS A 153 3.17 6.00 2.77
CA HIS A 153 2.36 5.53 1.64
C HIS A 153 1.86 4.10 1.82
N SER A 154 2.18 3.45 2.94
CA SER A 154 1.68 2.12 3.23
C SER A 154 0.20 2.17 3.62
N PRO A 155 -0.68 1.45 2.91
CA PRO A 155 -2.08 1.33 3.31
C PRO A 155 -2.22 0.54 4.62
N LEU A 156 -1.18 -0.19 5.05
CA LEU A 156 -1.17 -0.91 6.33
C LEU A 156 -1.25 0.03 7.54
N LEU A 157 -0.88 1.30 7.39
CA LEU A 157 -1.05 2.30 8.46
C LEU A 157 -2.53 2.47 8.84
N HIS A 158 -3.47 2.21 7.91
CA HIS A 158 -4.89 2.22 8.23
C HIS A 158 -5.28 1.15 9.24
N ILE A 159 -4.66 -0.04 9.20
CA ILE A 159 -4.87 -1.07 10.22
C ILE A 159 -4.38 -0.55 11.58
N ALA A 160 -3.21 0.09 11.62
CA ALA A 160 -2.66 0.63 12.87
C ALA A 160 -3.55 1.74 13.46
N GLU A 161 -4.06 2.65 12.63
CA GLU A 161 -5.00 3.71 13.00
C GLU A 161 -6.31 3.15 13.55
N SER A 162 -6.87 2.10 12.92
CA SER A 162 -8.08 1.44 13.40
C SER A 162 -7.86 0.73 14.74
N ARG A 163 -6.74 0.01 14.90
CA ARG A 163 -6.37 -0.65 16.16
C ARG A 163 -6.24 0.35 17.31
N ALA A 164 -5.64 1.51 17.04
CA ALA A 164 -5.43 2.57 18.03
C ALA A 164 -6.66 3.49 18.23
N ARG A 165 -7.73 3.32 17.43
CA ARG A 165 -8.95 4.15 17.48
C ARG A 165 -8.66 5.66 17.45
N VAL A 166 -7.79 6.07 16.54
CA VAL A 166 -7.36 7.48 16.44
C VAL A 166 -8.57 8.40 16.16
N PRO A 167 -8.61 9.63 16.72
CA PRO A 167 -9.80 10.47 16.74
C PRO A 167 -10.14 11.10 15.38
N TYR A 168 -9.23 11.03 14.42
CA TYR A 168 -9.42 11.55 13.05
C TYR A 168 -9.74 10.44 12.04
N LEU A 169 -9.99 9.21 12.49
CA LEU A 169 -10.34 8.10 11.60
C LEU A 169 -11.85 7.87 11.56
N ASP A 170 -12.32 7.66 10.35
CA ASP A 170 -13.73 7.67 10.03
C ASP A 170 -14.11 6.58 9.05
N PHE A 171 -15.36 6.12 9.13
CA PHE A 171 -15.90 5.07 8.28
C PHE A 171 -17.16 5.57 7.59
N GLN A 172 -17.14 5.53 6.26
CA GLN A 172 -18.29 5.86 5.43
C GLN A 172 -18.75 4.62 4.69
N GLU A 173 -20.02 4.26 4.82
CA GLU A 173 -20.63 3.25 3.97
C GLU A 173 -20.89 3.85 2.58
N LEU A 174 -20.36 3.19 1.56
CA LEU A 174 -20.59 3.53 0.16
C LEU A 174 -21.24 2.35 -0.54
N GLN A 175 -22.34 2.62 -1.23
CA GLN A 175 -23.05 1.67 -2.07
C GLN A 175 -22.91 2.05 -3.53
N GLY A 176 -22.78 1.06 -4.41
CA GLY A 176 -22.85 1.29 -5.84
C GLY A 176 -22.63 0.04 -6.69
N PRO A 177 -22.63 0.23 -8.02
CA PRO A 177 -22.54 -0.85 -8.98
C PRO A 177 -21.15 -1.48 -8.98
N TRP A 178 -21.13 -2.81 -8.97
CA TRP A 178 -19.93 -3.62 -8.91
C TRP A 178 -20.07 -4.82 -9.83
N VAL A 179 -18.99 -5.16 -10.54
CA VAL A 179 -18.97 -6.25 -11.52
C VAL A 179 -17.84 -7.22 -11.21
N ASP A 180 -18.13 -8.51 -11.27
CA ASP A 180 -17.13 -9.58 -11.18
C ASP A 180 -17.46 -10.70 -12.15
N GLN A 181 -16.51 -11.05 -13.01
CA GLN A 181 -16.67 -12.03 -14.09
C GLN A 181 -17.89 -11.72 -14.98
N GLY A 182 -18.15 -10.43 -15.23
CA GLY A 182 -19.28 -9.96 -16.03
C GLY A 182 -20.63 -9.96 -15.30
N LEU A 183 -20.69 -10.40 -14.05
CA LEU A 183 -21.91 -10.36 -13.24
C LEU A 183 -22.00 -9.03 -12.49
N ALA A 184 -22.98 -8.21 -12.86
CA ALA A 184 -23.26 -6.95 -12.20
C ALA A 184 -24.12 -7.14 -10.94
N MET A 185 -23.77 -6.43 -9.88
CA MET A 185 -24.48 -6.43 -8.60
C MET A 185 -24.28 -5.11 -7.85
N GLU A 186 -25.21 -4.80 -6.96
CA GLU A 186 -25.07 -3.71 -6.00
C GLU A 186 -24.26 -4.20 -4.79
N ARG A 187 -23.24 -3.44 -4.40
CA ARG A 187 -22.33 -3.79 -3.31
C ARG A 187 -22.20 -2.63 -2.34
N ARG A 188 -21.94 -2.96 -1.08
CA ARG A 188 -21.65 -2.00 -0.01
C ARG A 188 -20.26 -2.22 0.53
N PHE A 189 -19.51 -1.14 0.72
CA PHE A 189 -18.18 -1.14 1.28
C PHE A 189 -18.05 -0.08 2.37
N LEU A 190 -17.27 -0.37 3.40
CA LEU A 190 -16.90 0.56 4.45
C LEU A 190 -15.58 1.22 4.08
N PHE A 191 -15.67 2.47 3.63
CA PHE A 191 -14.52 3.27 3.28
C PHE A 191 -13.91 3.90 4.52
N GLN A 192 -12.67 3.50 4.81
CA GLN A 192 -11.89 4.11 5.87
C GLN A 192 -11.20 5.37 5.36
N GLN A 193 -11.50 6.51 5.98
CA GLN A 193 -10.97 7.82 5.62
C GLN A 193 -10.42 8.59 6.82
N ARG A 194 -9.41 9.42 6.57
CA ARG A 194 -8.87 10.35 7.56
C ARG A 194 -9.62 11.68 7.46
N ARG A 195 -10.34 12.08 8.50
CA ARG A 195 -10.95 13.42 8.61
C ARG A 195 -9.93 14.41 9.15
N LEU A 196 -9.00 14.80 8.28
CA LEU A 196 -7.96 15.79 8.56
C LEU A 196 -8.05 16.97 7.58
N PRO A 197 -7.77 18.21 8.01
CA PRO A 197 -7.53 19.31 7.09
C PRO A 197 -6.42 18.96 6.09
N GLN A 198 -6.54 19.44 4.86
CA GLN A 198 -5.54 19.20 3.80
C GLN A 198 -4.13 19.68 4.15
N THR A 199 -4.01 20.61 5.10
CA THR A 199 -2.74 21.14 5.62
C THR A 199 -1.98 20.14 6.50
N ILE A 200 -2.63 19.07 6.98
CA ILE A 200 -2.03 18.07 7.85
C ILE A 200 -1.60 16.87 7.01
N ALA A 201 -0.29 16.75 6.83
CA ALA A 201 0.33 15.60 6.21
C ALA A 201 0.66 14.53 7.25
N LEU A 202 0.79 13.29 6.79
CA LEU A 202 1.43 12.24 7.58
C LEU A 202 2.92 12.53 7.79
N SER A 203 3.46 11.95 8.86
CA SER A 203 4.88 11.90 9.14
C SER A 203 5.20 10.53 9.74
N THR A 204 6.11 9.81 9.10
CA THR A 204 6.58 8.50 9.58
C THR A 204 7.98 8.59 10.17
N LEU A 205 8.47 9.78 10.51
CA LEU A 205 9.83 9.97 11.05
C LEU A 205 10.07 9.14 12.31
N PHE A 206 9.16 9.22 13.29
CA PHE A 206 9.28 8.46 14.54
C PHE A 206 9.10 6.96 14.32
N LEU A 207 8.17 6.58 13.44
CA LEU A 207 7.96 5.18 13.04
C LEU A 207 9.20 4.57 12.41
N SER A 208 9.80 5.24 11.41
CA SER A 208 11.02 4.78 10.74
C SER A 208 12.19 4.68 11.72
N ARG A 209 12.34 5.64 12.66
CA ARG A 209 13.37 5.58 13.70
C ARG A 209 13.16 4.40 14.64
N ALA A 210 11.94 4.16 15.09
CA ALA A 210 11.61 3.05 15.99
C ALA A 210 11.86 1.70 15.31
N LEU A 211 11.42 1.53 14.06
CA LEU A 211 11.67 0.30 13.28
C LEU A 211 13.16 0.07 13.05
N ALA A 212 13.92 1.11 12.71
CA ALA A 212 15.37 1.02 12.51
C ALA A 212 16.11 0.64 13.80
N ALA A 213 15.77 1.28 14.93
CA ALA A 213 16.38 0.98 16.23
C ALA A 213 16.12 -0.47 16.68
N ARG A 214 15.00 -1.07 16.25
CA ARG A 214 14.63 -2.47 16.52
C ARG A 214 15.16 -3.47 15.47
N GLY A 215 15.89 -3.01 14.46
CA GLY A 215 16.40 -3.87 13.38
C GLY A 215 15.31 -4.41 12.43
N HIS A 216 14.14 -3.77 12.37
CA HIS A 216 13.02 -4.18 11.51
C HIS A 216 12.93 -3.40 10.20
N LEU A 217 13.83 -2.43 9.97
CA LEU A 217 13.86 -1.59 8.79
C LEU A 217 15.18 -1.76 8.04
N GLU A 218 15.13 -2.31 6.83
CA GLU A 218 16.26 -2.32 5.91
C GLU A 218 16.14 -1.16 4.94
N VAL A 219 17.22 -0.41 4.75
CA VAL A 219 17.27 0.75 3.86
C VAL A 219 18.52 0.66 3.00
N VAL A 220 18.34 0.65 1.68
CA VAL A 220 19.43 0.61 0.71
C VAL A 220 19.39 1.85 -0.18
N PRO A 221 20.51 2.55 -0.43
CA PRO A 221 20.55 3.67 -1.36
C PRO A 221 20.20 3.26 -2.79
N PHE A 222 19.43 4.10 -3.49
CA PHE A 222 19.09 3.87 -4.90
C PHE A 222 18.89 5.20 -5.63
N GLY A 223 19.89 5.59 -6.44
CA GLY A 223 19.88 6.88 -7.12
C GLY A 223 19.81 8.04 -6.14
N ARG A 224 18.79 8.89 -6.27
CA ARG A 224 18.51 10.01 -5.36
C ARG A 224 17.48 9.65 -4.27
N THR A 225 17.05 8.40 -4.23
CA THR A 225 16.09 7.87 -3.28
C THR A 225 16.69 6.68 -2.53
N ARG A 226 15.83 5.93 -1.85
CA ARG A 226 16.15 4.71 -1.12
C ARG A 226 15.13 3.63 -1.44
N ILE A 227 15.57 2.38 -1.32
CA ILE A 227 14.68 1.23 -1.25
C ILE A 227 14.53 0.87 0.22
N ILE A 228 13.29 0.72 0.66
CA ILE A 228 12.96 0.38 2.05
C ILE A 228 12.28 -0.97 2.07
N LEU A 229 12.68 -1.83 2.99
CA LEU A 229 12.05 -3.13 3.23
C LEU A 229 11.74 -3.29 4.72
N VAL A 230 10.51 -3.68 5.03
CA VAL A 230 10.01 -3.83 6.40
C VAL A 230 9.06 -5.02 6.48
N GLU A 231 9.05 -5.74 7.59
CA GLU A 231 8.01 -6.73 7.87
C GLU A 231 6.67 -6.03 8.10
N ALA A 232 5.62 -6.46 7.40
CA ALA A 232 4.32 -5.81 7.42
C ALA A 232 3.71 -5.79 8.83
N ALA A 233 3.81 -6.90 9.58
CA ALA A 233 3.36 -6.98 10.96
C ALA A 233 4.12 -6.00 11.87
N ARG A 234 5.46 -5.95 11.78
CA ARG A 234 6.28 -5.02 12.57
C ARG A 234 5.98 -3.56 12.27
N LEU A 235 5.71 -3.23 11.00
CA LEU A 235 5.26 -1.90 10.60
C LEU A 235 3.95 -1.52 11.32
N VAL A 236 2.95 -2.40 11.28
CA VAL A 236 1.64 -2.15 11.90
C VAL A 236 1.75 -2.09 13.41
N ASP A 237 2.42 -3.04 14.05
CA ASP A 237 2.53 -3.12 15.50
C ASP A 237 3.28 -1.91 16.07
N THR A 238 4.41 -1.53 15.47
CA THR A 238 5.17 -0.34 15.89
C THR A 238 4.36 0.94 15.67
N ALA A 239 3.61 1.04 14.56
CA ALA A 239 2.72 2.18 14.33
C ALA A 239 1.58 2.24 15.36
N THR A 240 0.97 1.10 15.70
CA THR A 240 -0.07 1.00 16.73
C THR A 240 0.45 1.41 18.10
N GLU A 241 1.63 0.95 18.51
CA GLU A 241 2.27 1.35 19.78
C GLU A 241 2.45 2.86 19.87
N LEU A 242 2.97 3.49 18.81
CA LEU A 242 3.15 4.94 18.76
C LEU A 242 1.81 5.69 18.83
N LEU A 243 0.78 5.20 18.14
CA LEU A 243 -0.54 5.81 18.13
C LEU A 243 -1.30 5.63 19.46
N LEU A 244 -1.08 4.53 20.17
CA LEU A 244 -1.65 4.32 21.51
C LEU A 244 -1.01 5.28 22.53
N ALA A 245 0.28 5.61 22.36
CA ALA A 245 0.97 6.58 23.21
C ALA A 245 0.60 8.03 22.87
N ASP A 246 0.48 8.37 21.58
CA ASP A 246 -0.06 9.65 21.11
C ASP A 246 -0.88 9.42 19.84
N PRO A 247 -2.22 9.64 19.85
CA PRO A 247 -3.06 9.37 18.69
C PRO A 247 -2.66 10.17 17.44
N HIS A 248 -1.87 11.23 17.59
CA HIS A 248 -1.36 12.07 16.50
C HIS A 248 0.09 11.77 16.12
N ALA A 249 0.71 10.70 16.63
CA ALA A 249 2.13 10.37 16.43
C ALA A 249 2.55 10.21 14.96
N LEU A 250 1.61 9.89 14.07
CA LEU A 250 1.85 9.75 12.64
C LEU A 250 1.49 11.00 11.84
N LEU A 251 1.15 12.11 12.49
CA LEU A 251 0.85 13.39 11.85
C LEU A 251 2.05 14.32 11.95
N ARG A 252 2.28 15.13 10.90
CA ARG A 252 3.33 16.14 10.91
C ARG A 252 3.05 17.27 11.91
N SER A 253 1.78 17.54 12.17
CA SER A 253 1.30 18.53 13.13
C SER A 253 0.00 18.04 13.77
N ARG A 254 -0.30 18.50 14.99
CA ARG A 254 -1.57 18.21 15.66
C ARG A 254 -2.72 18.91 14.93
N PRO A 255 -3.88 18.25 14.76
CA PRO A 255 -5.06 18.90 14.23
C PRO A 255 -5.56 19.98 15.19
N PRO A 256 -6.19 21.04 14.65
CA PRO A 256 -6.90 21.99 15.49
C PRO A 256 -8.00 21.26 16.28
N PRO A 257 -8.36 21.75 17.48
CA PRO A 257 -9.52 21.21 18.18
C PRO A 257 -10.76 21.29 17.28
N PRO A 258 -11.71 20.35 17.39
CA PRO A 258 -12.96 20.45 16.67
C PRO A 258 -13.65 21.79 16.98
N PRO A 259 -14.37 22.39 16.03
CA PRO A 259 -15.13 23.60 16.29
C PRO A 259 -16.07 23.37 17.47
N ALA A 260 -16.14 24.33 18.39
CA ALA A 260 -17.03 24.25 19.54
C ALA A 260 -18.47 24.01 19.05
N THR A 261 -19.14 23.00 19.61
CA THR A 261 -20.56 22.78 19.33
C THR A 261 -21.31 24.04 19.77
N PRO A 262 -22.07 24.72 18.89
CA PRO A 262 -22.88 25.84 19.33
C PRO A 262 -23.84 25.36 20.42
N PRO A 263 -24.10 26.17 21.46
CA PRO A 263 -25.08 25.80 22.47
C PRO A 263 -26.43 25.49 21.80
N PRO A 264 -27.23 24.57 22.36
CA PRO A 264 -28.57 24.35 21.85
C PRO A 264 -29.34 25.68 21.84
N PRO A 265 -30.20 25.91 20.83
CA PRO A 265 -31.03 27.11 20.82
C PRO A 265 -31.87 27.20 22.10
N PRO A 266 -32.16 28.43 22.58
CA PRO A 266 -32.91 28.66 23.82
C PRO A 266 -34.31 28.04 23.79
#